data_AF-R6FQ28-F1
#
_entry.id   AF-R6FQ28-F1
#
_cell.length_a   1.000
_cell.length_b   1.000
_cell.length_c   1.000
_cell.angle_alpha   90.00
_cell.angle_beta   90.00
_cell.angle_gamma   90.00
#
_symmetry.space_group_name_H-M   'P 1'
#
loop_
_entity.id
_entity.type
_entity.pdbx_description
1 polymer ?
#
loop_
_entity_poly.entity_id
_entity_poly.type
_entity_poly.pdbx_seq_one_letter_code
_entity_poly.pdbx_strand_id
1 'polypeptide(L)'
;MEKSFIAYIENSIKQNWDLDALTDYKGATLQYKDLARKIEKLHIIFEASGIQKGDKIAVCGRNSSHWGVTFLATLTYGAVIVPILHEFKADNIHNIVNHSEAKLLFVGDVVWEALNEAAMPLLEGIFMMTDFTLLVSRNERVTYAREHLNEMFGKKFPKNFRKEHVAYHVDQPDELAVLNYTSGTTSYSKGVMLPYRSLWSNTRFAFEVLPLKAGDKLVSMLPMAHMYGLAFEFLYEVAAGCHIYFLTRMPSPKIIFQAFADVKPNLVVAVPLIIEKIIKKNVLPKLETPTMKLLLKVPIINDKIKASVREQVIKAFGGNFCEVIIGGAAFNHDVEQFLKMIDFPYTVGYGMTECGPIISYEDWTRFKTGSCGKAAPRMEVKILSPDPENIPGEIVCRGPNVMLGYYKNEEATRQTLDKDGWLHTGDLALMDAEGNITIKGRSKNMLLGPSGQNIYPEEIEDKLNNMPYVAESIIVQQNEKLVGLVYPDFEEAFANGLKNEDIERVMEENRVALNAELPAYSQVAKMKIYPEEFEKTPKKSIKRFLYQEAKG
;
A
#
# COMPACT_ATOMS: atom_id res chain seq x y z
N MET A 1 22.56 -5.81 19.23
CA MET A 1 22.15 -6.48 17.98
C MET A 1 22.20 -5.40 16.90
N GLU A 2 23.08 -5.57 15.92
CA GLU A 2 23.38 -4.59 14.87
C GLU A 2 22.13 -4.23 14.06
N LYS A 3 22.10 -3.02 13.48
CA LYS A 3 20.97 -2.48 12.70
C LYS A 3 20.85 -3.20 11.35
N SER A 4 20.57 -4.50 11.37
CA SER A 4 20.51 -5.39 10.21
C SER A 4 19.07 -5.86 9.97
N PHE A 5 18.58 -5.67 8.76
CA PHE A 5 17.27 -6.20 8.35
C PHE A 5 17.35 -7.71 8.11
N ILE A 6 18.43 -8.18 7.47
CA ILE A 6 18.57 -9.63 7.18
C ILE A 6 18.65 -10.44 8.47
N ALA A 7 19.26 -9.90 9.54
CA ALA A 7 19.27 -10.54 10.84
C ALA A 7 17.85 -10.77 11.40
N TYR A 8 16.88 -9.89 11.16
CA TYR A 8 15.49 -10.15 11.57
C TYR A 8 14.91 -11.36 10.84
N ILE A 9 15.13 -11.44 9.53
CA ILE A 9 14.63 -12.55 8.70
C ILE A 9 15.30 -13.87 9.09
N GLU A 10 16.63 -13.87 9.21
CA GLU A 10 17.40 -15.06 9.60
C GLU A 10 16.98 -15.59 10.97
N ASN A 11 16.89 -14.70 11.98
CA ASN A 11 16.51 -15.08 13.32
C ASN A 11 15.07 -15.59 13.38
N SER A 12 14.13 -14.93 12.68
CA SER A 12 12.75 -15.38 12.62
C SER A 12 12.65 -16.79 12.05
N ILE A 13 13.31 -17.06 10.91
CA ILE A 13 13.33 -18.40 10.31
C ILE A 13 13.90 -19.45 11.27
N LYS A 14 15.01 -19.14 11.95
CA LYS A 14 15.66 -20.07 12.88
C LYS A 14 14.83 -20.35 14.14
N GLN A 15 14.18 -19.34 14.69
CA GLN A 15 13.42 -19.43 15.94
C GLN A 15 12.05 -20.07 15.74
N ASN A 16 11.43 -19.85 14.58
CA ASN A 16 10.06 -20.27 14.27
C ASN A 16 10.01 -21.48 13.34
N TRP A 17 11.10 -22.27 13.26
CA TRP A 17 11.36 -23.32 12.26
C TRP A 17 10.17 -24.23 11.91
N ASP A 18 9.40 -24.64 12.91
CA ASP A 18 8.27 -25.58 12.78
C ASP A 18 6.88 -24.90 12.78
N LEU A 19 6.82 -23.57 12.84
CA LEU A 19 5.58 -22.81 12.69
C LEU A 19 5.22 -22.61 11.22
N ASP A 20 3.93 -22.45 10.96
CA ASP A 20 3.42 -22.07 9.65
C ASP A 20 3.80 -20.61 9.36
N ALA A 21 4.37 -20.36 8.19
CA ALA A 21 4.86 -19.05 7.79
C ALA A 21 3.94 -18.43 6.74
N LEU A 22 3.81 -19.08 5.58
CA LEU A 22 3.17 -18.52 4.40
C LEU A 22 2.10 -19.47 3.90
N THR A 23 0.88 -19.01 3.70
CA THR A 23 -0.21 -19.81 3.14
C THR A 23 -0.86 -19.08 1.99
N ASP A 24 -0.93 -19.73 0.84
CA ASP A 24 -1.84 -19.30 -0.21
C ASP A 24 -3.26 -19.65 0.26
N TYR A 25 -4.13 -18.66 0.43
CA TYR A 25 -5.44 -18.90 1.07
C TYR A 25 -6.26 -19.96 0.31
N LYS A 26 -6.68 -21.01 1.03
CA LYS A 26 -7.29 -22.25 0.48
C LYS A 26 -6.36 -23.09 -0.41
N GLY A 27 -5.05 -22.90 -0.28
CA GLY A 27 -3.98 -23.61 -0.97
C GLY A 27 -2.98 -24.20 0.01
N ALA A 28 -1.72 -24.28 -0.44
CA ALA A 28 -0.64 -24.89 0.34
C ALA A 28 -0.11 -23.94 1.42
N THR A 29 0.35 -24.54 2.53
CA THR A 29 1.04 -23.87 3.62
C THR A 29 2.52 -24.24 3.57
N LEU A 30 3.38 -23.23 3.66
CA LEU A 30 4.81 -23.35 3.89
C LEU A 30 5.10 -23.07 5.35
N GLN A 31 5.77 -24.01 6.03
CA GLN A 31 6.36 -23.74 7.33
C GLN A 31 7.65 -22.93 7.16
N TYR A 32 8.16 -22.32 8.23
CA TYR A 32 9.42 -21.57 8.17
C TYR A 32 10.60 -22.42 7.66
N LYS A 33 10.64 -23.72 7.95
CA LYS A 33 11.62 -24.66 7.35
C LYS A 33 11.46 -24.87 5.84
N ASP A 34 10.22 -24.82 5.32
CA ASP A 34 9.95 -24.93 3.89
C ASP A 34 10.30 -23.63 3.16
N LEU A 35 10.01 -22.48 3.79
CA LEU A 35 10.46 -21.18 3.34
C LEU A 35 12.00 -21.14 3.25
N ALA A 36 12.71 -21.54 4.31
CA ALA A 36 14.16 -21.61 4.35
C ALA A 36 14.72 -22.52 3.24
N ARG A 37 14.14 -23.71 3.06
CA ARG A 37 14.55 -24.65 2.01
C ARG A 37 14.37 -24.08 0.61
N LYS A 38 13.25 -23.37 0.36
CA LYS A 38 13.00 -22.74 -0.94
C LYS A 38 13.93 -21.55 -1.20
N ILE A 39 14.19 -20.72 -0.18
CA ILE A 39 15.20 -19.65 -0.24
C ILE A 39 16.56 -20.22 -0.64
N GLU A 40 17.01 -21.26 0.06
CA GLU A 40 18.30 -21.91 -0.20
C GLU A 40 18.39 -22.49 -1.62
N LYS A 41 17.30 -23.08 -2.13
CA LYS A 41 17.25 -23.54 -3.53
C LYS A 41 17.36 -22.39 -4.53
N LEU A 42 16.73 -21.25 -4.26
CA LEU A 42 16.88 -20.06 -5.11
C LEU A 42 18.29 -19.47 -5.01
N HIS A 43 18.93 -19.48 -3.83
CA HIS A 43 20.34 -19.09 -3.67
C HIS A 43 21.27 -19.94 -4.55
N ILE A 44 21.06 -21.26 -4.57
CA ILE A 44 21.81 -22.16 -5.48
C ILE A 44 21.56 -21.81 -6.94
N ILE A 45 20.32 -21.49 -7.34
CA ILE A 45 20.03 -21.02 -8.70
C ILE A 45 20.79 -19.73 -8.99
N PHE A 46 20.75 -18.75 -8.09
CA PHE A 46 21.40 -17.45 -8.28
C PHE A 46 22.91 -17.61 -8.42
N GLU A 47 23.53 -18.35 -7.51
CA GLU A 47 24.97 -18.64 -7.51
C GLU A 47 25.40 -19.35 -8.79
N ALA A 48 24.73 -20.46 -9.14
CA ALA A 48 25.07 -21.25 -10.33
C ALA A 48 24.77 -20.51 -11.64
N SER A 49 23.79 -19.61 -11.65
CA SER A 49 23.50 -18.73 -12.79
C SER A 49 24.54 -17.60 -12.95
N GLY A 50 25.35 -17.35 -11.92
CA GLY A 50 26.38 -16.29 -11.92
C GLY A 50 25.87 -14.93 -11.42
N ILE A 51 24.73 -14.88 -10.73
CA ILE A 51 24.21 -13.66 -10.12
C ILE A 51 25.18 -13.18 -9.05
N GLN A 52 25.58 -11.92 -9.15
CA GLN A 52 26.48 -11.25 -8.22
C GLN A 52 25.69 -10.37 -7.25
N LYS A 53 26.34 -10.00 -6.13
CA LYS A 53 25.81 -9.00 -5.20
C LYS A 53 25.48 -7.70 -5.96
N GLY A 54 24.31 -7.14 -5.71
CA GLY A 54 23.85 -5.92 -6.39
C GLY A 54 23.21 -6.12 -7.78
N ASP A 55 23.25 -7.34 -8.35
CA ASP A 55 22.46 -7.66 -9.54
C ASP A 55 20.96 -7.58 -9.23
N LYS A 56 20.16 -7.22 -10.23
CA LYS A 56 18.71 -7.04 -10.06
C LYS A 56 17.95 -8.30 -10.48
N ILE A 57 16.98 -8.68 -9.67
CA ILE A 57 16.01 -9.74 -9.97
C ILE A 57 14.62 -9.12 -9.92
N ALA A 58 13.85 -9.26 -11.00
CA ALA A 58 12.48 -8.76 -11.08
C ALA A 58 11.48 -9.82 -10.61
N VAL A 59 10.43 -9.38 -9.92
CA VAL A 59 9.30 -10.24 -9.54
C VAL A 59 7.98 -9.56 -9.88
N CYS A 60 7.13 -10.22 -10.65
CA CYS A 60 5.85 -9.67 -11.10
C CYS A 60 4.74 -10.72 -11.08
N GLY A 61 3.78 -10.56 -10.18
CA GLY A 61 2.65 -11.47 -10.06
C GLY A 61 1.79 -11.10 -8.85
N ARG A 62 0.67 -11.82 -8.71
CA ARG A 62 -0.22 -11.67 -7.55
C ARG A 62 0.49 -12.09 -6.27
N ASN A 63 -0.02 -11.59 -5.14
CA ASN A 63 0.40 -12.04 -3.81
C ASN A 63 0.33 -13.57 -3.73
N SER A 64 1.44 -14.19 -3.35
CA SER A 64 1.53 -15.64 -3.15
C SER A 64 2.73 -15.99 -2.28
N SER A 65 2.72 -17.20 -1.75
CA SER A 65 3.83 -17.78 -1.00
C SER A 65 5.14 -17.78 -1.81
N HIS A 66 5.08 -18.12 -3.11
CA HIS A 66 6.24 -18.09 -3.99
C HIS A 66 6.73 -16.69 -4.32
N TRP A 67 5.84 -15.69 -4.43
CA TRP A 67 6.26 -14.29 -4.54
C TRP A 67 7.12 -13.90 -3.33
N GLY A 68 6.64 -14.22 -2.13
CA GLY A 68 7.36 -13.95 -0.87
C GLY A 68 8.70 -14.68 -0.79
N VAL A 69 8.74 -15.94 -1.22
CA VAL A 69 9.99 -16.73 -1.32
C VAL A 69 10.99 -16.05 -2.25
N THR A 70 10.60 -15.65 -3.46
CA THR A 70 11.48 -14.97 -4.42
C THR A 70 12.02 -13.66 -3.85
N PHE A 71 11.15 -12.87 -3.23
CA PHE A 71 11.53 -11.60 -2.62
C PHE A 71 12.59 -11.80 -1.53
N LEU A 72 12.31 -12.68 -0.55
CA LEU A 72 13.23 -12.94 0.57
C LEU A 72 14.51 -13.61 0.10
N ALA A 73 14.45 -14.55 -0.84
CA ALA A 73 15.64 -15.18 -1.40
C ALA A 73 16.57 -14.17 -2.05
N THR A 74 16.03 -13.20 -2.79
CA THR A 74 16.82 -12.16 -3.46
C THR A 74 17.55 -11.28 -2.43
N LEU A 75 16.83 -10.79 -1.41
CA LEU A 75 17.44 -9.98 -0.35
C LEU A 75 18.48 -10.76 0.46
N THR A 76 18.13 -11.96 0.93
CA THR A 76 19.03 -12.80 1.75
C THR A 76 20.26 -13.31 0.99
N TYR A 77 20.26 -13.24 -0.35
CA TYR A 77 21.42 -13.50 -1.20
C TYR A 77 22.35 -12.28 -1.35
N GLY A 78 21.82 -11.06 -1.15
CA GLY A 78 22.54 -9.80 -1.43
C GLY A 78 22.31 -9.24 -2.85
N ALA A 79 21.32 -9.75 -3.58
CA ALA A 79 20.84 -9.17 -4.82
C ALA A 79 19.77 -8.09 -4.54
N VAL A 80 19.47 -7.27 -5.56
CA VAL A 80 18.45 -6.20 -5.47
C VAL A 80 17.14 -6.72 -6.04
N ILE A 81 16.07 -6.69 -5.24
CA ILE A 81 14.74 -7.10 -5.70
C ILE A 81 14.01 -5.94 -6.38
N VAL A 82 13.40 -6.22 -7.53
CA VAL A 82 12.61 -5.28 -8.33
C VAL A 82 11.15 -5.76 -8.36
N PRO A 83 10.34 -5.45 -7.34
CA PRO A 83 8.94 -5.83 -7.34
C PRO A 83 8.13 -4.96 -8.30
N ILE A 84 7.29 -5.60 -9.12
CA ILE A 84 6.48 -4.95 -10.15
C ILE A 84 5.01 -5.27 -9.92
N LEU A 85 4.16 -4.25 -9.92
CA LEU A 85 2.72 -4.40 -9.82
C LEU A 85 2.19 -5.17 -11.04
N HIS A 86 1.44 -6.23 -10.78
CA HIS A 86 0.95 -7.13 -11.82
C HIS A 86 -0.22 -6.56 -12.63
N GLU A 87 -0.81 -5.46 -12.17
CA GLU A 87 -1.87 -4.72 -12.86
C GLU A 87 -1.35 -3.72 -13.89
N PHE A 88 -0.03 -3.55 -14.01
CA PHE A 88 0.53 -2.75 -15.08
C PHE A 88 0.31 -3.40 -16.44
N LYS A 89 0.14 -2.57 -17.48
CA LYS A 89 0.14 -3.01 -18.88
C LYS A 89 1.50 -3.64 -19.23
N ALA A 90 1.50 -4.60 -20.14
CA ALA A 90 2.70 -5.35 -20.55
C ALA A 90 3.88 -4.43 -20.92
N ASP A 91 3.65 -3.40 -21.73
CA ASP A 91 4.69 -2.44 -22.14
C ASP A 91 5.34 -1.74 -20.93
N ASN A 92 4.56 -1.40 -19.90
CA ASN A 92 5.10 -0.80 -18.68
C ASN A 92 5.95 -1.81 -17.90
N ILE A 93 5.53 -3.07 -17.85
CA ILE A 93 6.31 -4.14 -17.21
C ILE A 93 7.63 -4.34 -17.97
N HIS A 94 7.61 -4.44 -19.29
CA HIS A 94 8.83 -4.55 -20.12
C HIS A 94 9.77 -3.38 -19.88
N ASN A 95 9.23 -2.15 -19.86
CA ASN A 95 10.01 -0.95 -19.59
C ASN A 95 10.65 -0.96 -18.20
N ILE A 96 9.92 -1.38 -17.17
CA ILE A 96 10.45 -1.48 -15.80
C ILE A 96 11.57 -2.51 -15.73
N VAL A 97 11.36 -3.71 -16.31
CA VAL A 97 12.37 -4.77 -16.34
C VAL A 97 13.65 -4.27 -17.03
N ASN A 98 13.53 -3.67 -18.22
CA ASN A 98 14.67 -3.14 -18.95
C ASN A 98 15.35 -1.98 -18.21
N HIS A 99 14.58 -1.02 -17.70
CA HIS A 99 15.12 0.14 -16.98
C HIS A 99 15.88 -0.28 -15.72
N SER A 100 15.39 -1.30 -15.00
CA SER A 100 16.04 -1.86 -13.81
C SER A 100 17.31 -2.66 -14.11
N GLU A 101 17.50 -3.08 -15.36
CA GLU A 101 18.56 -4.00 -15.78
C GLU A 101 18.51 -5.33 -15.00
N ALA A 102 17.29 -5.83 -14.78
CA ALA A 102 17.11 -7.13 -14.16
C ALA A 102 17.72 -8.23 -15.04
N LYS A 103 18.43 -9.17 -14.40
CA LYS A 103 19.02 -10.35 -15.05
C LYS A 103 18.06 -11.53 -15.06
N LEU A 104 17.25 -11.67 -14.02
CA LEU A 104 16.23 -12.72 -13.90
C LEU A 104 14.85 -12.10 -13.67
N LEU A 105 13.82 -12.75 -14.20
CA LEU A 105 12.42 -12.40 -13.95
C LEU A 105 11.66 -13.61 -13.40
N PHE A 106 11.00 -13.44 -12.26
CA PHE A 106 10.00 -14.37 -11.74
C PHE A 106 8.61 -13.82 -12.01
N VAL A 107 7.83 -14.52 -12.82
CA VAL A 107 6.56 -14.00 -13.36
C VAL A 107 5.39 -14.93 -13.02
N GLY A 108 4.27 -14.36 -12.59
CA GLY A 108 3.01 -15.09 -12.39
C GLY A 108 2.37 -15.51 -13.71
N ASP A 109 1.65 -16.62 -13.69
CA ASP A 109 0.92 -17.20 -14.82
C ASP A 109 0.07 -16.19 -15.61
N VAL A 110 -0.79 -15.45 -14.91
CA VAL A 110 -1.70 -14.46 -15.54
C VAL A 110 -0.94 -13.30 -16.18
N VAL A 111 0.21 -12.91 -15.61
CA VAL A 111 1.02 -11.81 -16.15
C VAL A 111 1.76 -12.30 -17.40
N TRP A 112 2.31 -13.51 -17.34
CA TRP A 112 3.13 -14.09 -18.40
C TRP A 112 2.40 -14.15 -19.75
N GLU A 113 1.10 -14.47 -19.75
CA GLU A 113 0.27 -14.54 -20.97
C GLU A 113 0.30 -13.26 -21.82
N ALA A 114 0.51 -12.10 -21.18
CA ALA A 114 0.53 -10.81 -21.86
C ALA A 114 1.95 -10.30 -22.17
N LEU A 115 3.00 -10.95 -21.66
CA LEU A 115 4.38 -10.49 -21.88
C LEU A 115 4.97 -11.08 -23.16
N ASN A 116 5.87 -10.30 -23.77
CA ASN A 116 6.74 -10.75 -24.84
C ASN A 116 8.18 -10.75 -24.33
N GLU A 117 8.80 -11.93 -24.22
CA GLU A 117 10.16 -12.07 -23.72
C GLU A 117 11.19 -11.36 -24.62
N ALA A 118 10.95 -11.25 -25.93
CA ALA A 118 11.84 -10.56 -26.85
C ALA A 118 11.92 -9.05 -26.58
N ALA A 119 10.90 -8.48 -25.91
CA ALA A 119 10.90 -7.09 -25.46
C ALA A 119 11.76 -6.85 -24.19
N MET A 120 12.31 -7.91 -23.58
CA MET A 120 13.16 -7.85 -22.38
C MET A 120 14.51 -8.56 -22.62
N PRO A 121 15.37 -8.03 -23.50
CA PRO A 121 16.56 -8.74 -23.99
C PRO A 121 17.67 -8.90 -22.95
N LEU A 122 17.70 -8.08 -21.89
CA LEU A 122 18.71 -8.15 -20.83
C LEU A 122 18.50 -9.32 -19.87
N LEU A 123 17.32 -9.96 -19.89
CA LEU A 123 17.04 -11.12 -19.05
C LEU A 123 17.83 -12.33 -19.53
N GLU A 124 18.64 -12.90 -18.63
CA GLU A 124 19.33 -14.17 -18.80
C GLU A 124 18.39 -15.36 -18.59
N GLY A 125 17.33 -15.19 -17.79
CA GLY A 125 16.34 -16.23 -17.53
C GLY A 125 14.99 -15.72 -17.02
N ILE A 126 13.92 -16.44 -17.35
CA ILE A 126 12.55 -16.17 -16.90
C ILE A 126 11.99 -17.43 -16.23
N PHE A 127 11.51 -17.29 -15.00
CA PHE A 127 10.95 -18.36 -14.21
C PHE A 127 9.45 -18.15 -13.97
N MET A 128 8.65 -19.20 -14.14
CA MET A 128 7.27 -19.24 -13.72
C MET A 128 7.21 -19.23 -12.19
N MET A 129 6.49 -18.28 -11.61
CA MET A 129 6.44 -18.12 -10.16
C MET A 129 5.60 -19.20 -9.46
N THR A 130 4.66 -19.84 -10.16
CA THR A 130 3.78 -20.86 -9.56
C THR A 130 4.53 -22.11 -9.12
N ASP A 131 5.66 -22.44 -9.74
CA ASP A 131 6.44 -23.65 -9.45
C ASP A 131 7.96 -23.52 -9.63
N PHE A 132 8.45 -22.31 -9.99
CA PHE A 132 9.84 -22.03 -10.35
C PHE A 132 10.36 -22.82 -11.57
N THR A 133 9.48 -23.18 -12.51
CA THR A 133 9.88 -23.72 -13.81
C THR A 133 10.56 -22.65 -14.66
N LEU A 134 11.64 -23.01 -15.35
CA LEU A 134 12.35 -22.12 -16.28
C LEU A 134 11.57 -22.05 -17.59
N LEU A 135 11.05 -20.87 -17.93
CA LEU A 135 10.27 -20.60 -19.13
C LEU A 135 11.17 -20.23 -20.31
N VAL A 136 12.14 -19.36 -20.05
CA VAL A 136 13.07 -18.84 -21.05
C VAL A 136 14.46 -18.84 -20.44
N SER A 137 15.45 -19.28 -21.22
CA SER A 137 16.87 -19.23 -20.86
C SER A 137 17.66 -18.65 -22.02
N ARG A 138 18.53 -17.68 -21.71
CA ARG A 138 19.49 -17.08 -22.66
C ARG A 138 20.94 -17.27 -22.20
N ASN A 139 21.13 -18.04 -21.12
CA ASN A 139 22.41 -18.32 -20.51
C ASN A 139 22.46 -19.80 -20.10
N GLU A 140 23.42 -20.56 -20.64
CA GLU A 140 23.58 -22.00 -20.33
C GLU A 140 23.73 -22.26 -18.83
N ARG A 141 24.30 -21.31 -18.07
CA ARG A 141 24.42 -21.41 -16.61
C ARG A 141 23.07 -21.43 -15.92
N VAL A 142 22.10 -20.66 -16.40
CA VAL A 142 20.73 -20.63 -15.86
C VAL A 142 20.03 -21.96 -16.12
N THR A 143 20.18 -22.50 -17.34
CA THR A 143 19.66 -23.83 -17.68
C THR A 143 20.27 -24.91 -16.79
N TYR A 144 21.60 -24.94 -16.69
CA TYR A 144 22.33 -25.88 -15.84
C TYR A 144 21.87 -25.80 -14.39
N ALA A 145 21.76 -24.58 -13.85
CA ALA A 145 21.34 -24.33 -12.48
C ALA A 145 19.95 -24.90 -12.18
N ARG A 146 18.99 -24.74 -13.10
CA ARG A 146 17.63 -25.24 -12.91
C ARG A 146 17.52 -26.75 -13.07
N GLU A 147 18.20 -27.33 -14.05
CA GLU A 147 18.15 -28.78 -14.33
C GLU A 147 18.82 -29.61 -13.22
N HIS A 148 19.91 -29.10 -12.65
CA HIS A 148 20.71 -29.79 -11.63
C HIS A 148 20.41 -29.32 -10.20
N LEU A 149 19.37 -28.50 -9.99
CA LEU A 149 19.06 -27.88 -8.70
C LEU A 149 18.99 -28.88 -7.54
N ASN A 150 18.24 -29.98 -7.71
CA ASN A 150 18.07 -30.96 -6.64
C ASN A 150 19.37 -31.73 -6.36
N GLU A 151 20.19 -31.97 -7.38
CA GLU A 151 21.51 -32.59 -7.23
C GLU A 151 22.46 -31.66 -6.46
N MET A 152 22.55 -30.38 -6.87
CA MET A 152 23.38 -29.39 -6.20
C MET A 152 22.94 -29.17 -4.74
N PHE A 153 21.63 -29.09 -4.49
CA PHE A 153 21.07 -29.01 -3.14
C PHE A 153 21.43 -30.23 -2.30
N GLY A 154 21.31 -31.44 -2.87
CA GLY A 154 21.70 -32.69 -2.21
C GLY A 154 23.20 -32.77 -1.91
N LYS A 155 24.06 -32.29 -2.82
CA LYS A 155 25.52 -32.20 -2.59
C LYS A 155 25.86 -31.19 -1.50
N LYS A 156 25.20 -30.03 -1.47
CA LYS A 156 25.40 -29.00 -0.44
C LYS A 156 24.93 -29.47 0.94
N PHE A 157 23.84 -30.26 1.00
CA PHE A 157 23.25 -30.78 2.24
C PHE A 157 23.03 -32.30 2.18
N PRO A 158 24.09 -33.13 2.25
CA PRO A 158 24.05 -34.58 1.97
C PRO A 158 23.26 -35.45 2.98
N LYS A 159 22.66 -34.83 4.01
CA LYS A 159 21.79 -35.49 4.98
C LYS A 159 20.46 -34.78 5.02
N ASN A 160 20.41 -33.66 5.74
CA ASN A 160 19.21 -32.83 5.90
C ASN A 160 19.59 -31.36 5.88
N PHE A 161 18.73 -30.52 5.34
CA PHE A 161 18.75 -29.07 5.56
C PHE A 161 18.07 -28.74 6.90
N ARG A 162 18.72 -27.94 7.74
CA ARG A 162 18.38 -27.69 9.15
C ARG A 162 18.58 -26.21 9.48
N LYS A 163 18.02 -25.75 10.60
CA LYS A 163 18.10 -24.33 11.02
C LYS A 163 19.52 -23.80 11.16
N GLU A 164 20.48 -24.63 11.56
CA GLU A 164 21.89 -24.29 11.70
C GLU A 164 22.60 -24.04 10.35
N HIS A 165 22.03 -24.52 9.24
CA HIS A 165 22.54 -24.26 7.89
C HIS A 165 22.04 -22.94 7.32
N VAL A 166 21.04 -22.30 7.95
CA VAL A 166 20.55 -21.00 7.52
C VAL A 166 21.63 -19.97 7.85
N ALA A 167 22.22 -19.40 6.82
CA ALA A 167 23.18 -18.31 6.92
C ALA A 167 22.99 -17.41 5.71
N TYR A 168 22.66 -16.15 5.94
CA TYR A 168 22.34 -15.20 4.88
C TYR A 168 23.39 -14.09 4.76
N HIS A 169 23.24 -13.29 3.71
CA HIS A 169 24.01 -12.09 3.47
C HIS A 169 24.00 -11.15 4.69
N VAL A 170 25.16 -10.56 5.02
CA VAL A 170 25.28 -9.54 6.06
C VAL A 170 25.12 -8.16 5.42
N ASP A 171 23.93 -7.58 5.58
CA ASP A 171 23.57 -6.30 4.97
C ASP A 171 24.36 -5.12 5.55
N GLN A 172 24.69 -4.16 4.69
CA GLN A 172 25.19 -2.84 5.09
C GLN A 172 24.06 -1.80 5.05
N PRO A 173 24.04 -0.79 5.95
CA PRO A 173 22.95 0.17 6.04
C PRO A 173 22.55 0.80 4.70
N ASP A 174 23.49 1.37 3.94
CA ASP A 174 23.23 2.05 2.66
C ASP A 174 23.30 1.14 1.43
N GLU A 175 23.45 -0.17 1.63
CA GLU A 175 23.39 -1.11 0.52
C GLU A 175 21.96 -1.17 -0.03
N LEU A 176 21.82 -1.06 -1.36
CA LEU A 176 20.54 -1.11 -2.06
C LEU A 176 19.90 -2.49 -1.88
N ALA A 177 18.66 -2.51 -1.37
CA ALA A 177 17.90 -3.74 -1.15
C ALA A 177 16.77 -3.88 -2.18
N VAL A 178 15.99 -2.80 -2.37
CA VAL A 178 14.77 -2.81 -3.19
C VAL A 178 14.81 -1.67 -4.19
N LEU A 179 14.46 -1.95 -5.44
CA LEU A 179 14.14 -0.93 -6.44
C LEU A 179 12.64 -0.93 -6.70
N ASN A 180 11.90 -0.04 -6.03
CA ASN A 180 10.44 -0.01 -6.08
C ASN A 180 9.95 1.06 -7.08
N TYR A 181 9.09 0.68 -8.03
CA TYR A 181 8.62 1.63 -9.05
C TYR A 181 7.31 2.31 -8.64
N THR A 182 7.31 3.65 -8.65
CA THR A 182 6.13 4.46 -8.40
C THR A 182 5.57 5.04 -9.69
N SER A 183 4.25 5.06 -9.82
CA SER A 183 3.56 5.80 -10.88
C SER A 183 3.73 7.30 -10.62
N GLY A 184 4.74 7.90 -11.25
CA GLY A 184 4.97 9.35 -11.17
C GLY A 184 3.90 10.14 -11.92
N THR A 185 3.96 11.47 -11.81
CA THR A 185 3.15 12.41 -12.62
C THR A 185 3.56 12.44 -14.10
N THR A 186 4.72 11.84 -14.42
CA THR A 186 5.23 11.66 -15.76
C THR A 186 4.75 10.33 -16.34
N SER A 187 4.69 10.21 -17.68
CA SER A 187 4.30 8.98 -18.37
C SER A 187 5.12 7.73 -18.01
N TYR A 188 6.32 7.90 -17.44
CA TYR A 188 7.20 6.82 -17.00
C TYR A 188 7.30 6.71 -15.47
N SER A 189 7.33 5.46 -14.97
CA SER A 189 7.46 5.16 -13.54
C SER A 189 8.88 5.43 -13.05
N LYS A 190 9.03 5.97 -11.83
CA LYS A 190 10.34 6.25 -11.22
C LYS A 190 10.74 5.08 -10.31
N GLY A 191 11.98 4.60 -10.45
CA GLY A 191 12.52 3.56 -9.57
C GLY A 191 13.12 4.15 -8.30
N VAL A 192 12.44 3.99 -7.16
CA VAL A 192 12.90 4.42 -5.83
C VAL A 192 13.93 3.43 -5.30
N MET A 193 15.13 3.92 -4.97
CA MET A 193 16.22 3.11 -4.42
C MET A 193 16.13 3.02 -2.89
N LEU A 194 15.64 1.89 -2.38
CA LEU A 194 15.49 1.67 -0.93
C LEU A 194 16.64 0.84 -0.37
N PRO A 195 17.43 1.39 0.58
CA PRO A 195 18.54 0.68 1.20
C PRO A 195 18.08 -0.22 2.35
N TYR A 196 18.93 -1.14 2.81
CA TYR A 196 18.61 -2.04 3.93
C TYR A 196 18.28 -1.30 5.24
N ARG A 197 18.92 -0.17 5.52
CA ARG A 197 18.56 0.67 6.69
C ARG A 197 17.10 1.12 6.64
N SER A 198 16.53 1.25 5.45
CA SER A 198 15.14 1.67 5.29
C SER A 198 14.17 0.56 5.66
N LEU A 199 14.42 -0.66 5.18
CA LEU A 199 13.67 -1.84 5.58
C LEU A 199 13.79 -2.07 7.09
N TRP A 200 15.03 -2.02 7.62
CA TRP A 200 15.28 -2.15 9.05
C TRP A 200 14.50 -1.13 9.88
N SER A 201 14.51 0.16 9.51
CA SER A 201 13.84 1.20 10.29
C SER A 201 12.31 1.00 10.34
N ASN A 202 11.71 0.62 9.21
CA ASN A 202 10.28 0.33 9.12
C ASN A 202 9.89 -0.92 9.91
N THR A 203 10.66 -2.02 9.79
CA THR A 203 10.43 -3.24 10.57
C THR A 203 10.64 -2.98 12.07
N ARG A 204 11.67 -2.22 12.45
CA ARG A 204 11.92 -1.84 13.84
C ARG A 204 10.79 -0.98 14.41
N PHE A 205 10.22 -0.10 13.60
CA PHE A 205 9.05 0.70 13.97
C PHE A 205 7.88 -0.20 14.32
N ALA A 206 7.55 -1.15 13.44
CA ALA A 206 6.47 -2.08 13.67
C ALA A 206 6.67 -2.91 14.95
N PHE A 207 7.89 -3.41 15.21
CA PHE A 207 8.21 -4.12 16.47
C PHE A 207 8.02 -3.26 17.74
N GLU A 208 8.13 -1.94 17.64
CA GLU A 208 8.01 -1.03 18.78
C GLU A 208 6.57 -0.65 19.09
N VAL A 209 5.69 -0.63 18.07
CA VAL A 209 4.33 -0.10 18.23
C VAL A 209 3.23 -1.14 18.03
N LEU A 210 3.51 -2.26 17.33
CA LEU A 210 2.51 -3.28 17.02
C LEU A 210 2.71 -4.53 17.90
N PRO A 211 1.66 -5.09 18.52
CA PRO A 211 1.79 -6.15 19.52
C PRO A 211 1.78 -7.58 18.93
N LEU A 212 2.28 -7.77 17.70
CA LEU A 212 2.29 -9.09 17.06
C LEU A 212 3.31 -10.04 17.70
N LYS A 213 2.99 -11.34 17.67
CA LYS A 213 3.80 -12.42 18.21
C LYS A 213 3.92 -13.56 17.20
N ALA A 214 4.95 -14.38 17.38
CA ALA A 214 5.13 -15.58 16.58
C ALA A 214 3.88 -16.48 16.63
N GLY A 215 3.42 -16.94 15.47
CA GLY A 215 2.21 -17.73 15.30
C GLY A 215 0.90 -16.94 15.20
N ASP A 216 0.91 -15.61 15.40
CA ASP A 216 -0.26 -14.78 15.08
C ASP A 216 -0.61 -14.90 13.59
N LYS A 217 -1.90 -14.83 13.27
CA LYS A 217 -2.42 -15.04 11.92
C LYS A 217 -2.82 -13.72 11.27
N LEU A 218 -2.43 -13.53 10.02
CA LEU A 218 -2.62 -12.29 9.28
C LEU A 218 -3.16 -12.59 7.89
N VAL A 219 -3.87 -11.64 7.31
CA VAL A 219 -4.37 -11.74 5.93
C VAL A 219 -3.68 -10.68 5.11
N SER A 220 -2.88 -11.10 4.13
CA SER A 220 -2.26 -10.20 3.17
C SER A 220 -3.18 -10.01 1.97
N MET A 221 -3.73 -8.80 1.85
CA MET A 221 -4.67 -8.40 0.80
C MET A 221 -4.22 -7.18 0.00
N LEU A 222 -3.27 -6.41 0.52
CA LEU A 222 -2.66 -5.28 -0.19
C LEU A 222 -1.55 -5.78 -1.13
N PRO A 223 -1.36 -5.15 -2.30
CA PRO A 223 -0.32 -5.58 -3.24
C PRO A 223 1.07 -5.56 -2.59
N MET A 224 1.78 -6.70 -2.57
CA MET A 224 3.13 -6.79 -2.01
C MET A 224 4.19 -6.07 -2.86
N ALA A 225 3.88 -5.74 -4.13
CA ALA A 225 4.75 -4.89 -4.92
C ALA A 225 4.68 -3.41 -4.51
N HIS A 226 3.69 -3.03 -3.69
CA HIS A 226 3.57 -1.70 -3.11
C HIS A 226 4.17 -1.66 -1.71
N MET A 227 4.95 -0.62 -1.40
CA MET A 227 5.72 -0.55 -0.15
C MET A 227 4.87 -0.65 1.13
N TYR A 228 3.61 -0.20 1.11
CA TYR A 228 2.71 -0.33 2.27
C TYR A 228 2.37 -1.79 2.61
N GLY A 229 1.87 -2.55 1.62
CA GLY A 229 1.62 -3.98 1.79
C GLY A 229 2.91 -4.77 2.02
N LEU A 230 3.98 -4.41 1.30
CA LEU A 230 5.29 -5.03 1.47
C LEU A 230 5.82 -4.93 2.91
N ALA A 231 5.81 -3.73 3.49
CA ALA A 231 6.36 -3.53 4.83
C ALA A 231 5.51 -4.19 5.91
N PHE A 232 4.18 -4.02 5.86
CA PHE A 232 3.32 -4.30 7.00
C PHE A 232 2.38 -5.51 6.85
N GLU A 233 2.23 -6.07 5.65
CA GLU A 233 1.54 -7.36 5.43
C GLU A 233 2.51 -8.48 4.98
N PHE A 234 3.82 -8.22 4.99
CA PHE A 234 4.82 -9.22 4.63
C PHE A 234 6.10 -9.14 5.46
N LEU A 235 6.93 -8.10 5.29
CA LEU A 235 8.27 -8.10 5.88
C LEU A 235 8.24 -8.07 7.41
N TYR A 236 7.39 -7.22 8.01
CA TYR A 236 7.23 -7.20 9.46
C TYR A 236 6.67 -8.52 9.99
N GLU A 237 5.63 -9.05 9.37
CA GLU A 237 4.95 -10.26 9.82
C GLU A 237 5.87 -11.49 9.74
N VAL A 238 6.64 -11.63 8.66
CA VAL A 238 7.68 -12.67 8.56
C VAL A 238 8.73 -12.47 9.64
N ALA A 239 9.21 -11.25 9.87
CA ALA A 239 10.21 -10.96 10.90
C ALA A 239 9.69 -11.25 12.32
N ALA A 240 8.40 -11.06 12.58
CA ALA A 240 7.76 -11.32 13.87
C ALA A 240 7.45 -12.81 14.13
N GLY A 241 7.59 -13.67 13.12
CA GLY A 241 7.29 -15.11 13.26
C GLY A 241 5.84 -15.47 12.96
N CYS A 242 5.09 -14.59 12.30
CA CYS A 242 3.66 -14.73 12.07
C CYS A 242 3.32 -15.68 10.91
N HIS A 243 2.05 -16.08 10.85
CA HIS A 243 1.45 -16.88 9.79
C HIS A 243 0.60 -16.02 8.86
N ILE A 244 1.09 -15.83 7.63
CA ILE A 244 0.50 -14.94 6.63
C ILE A 244 -0.35 -15.73 5.65
N TYR A 245 -1.61 -15.31 5.46
CA TYR A 245 -2.53 -15.85 4.47
C TYR A 245 -2.64 -14.89 3.27
N PHE A 246 -2.07 -15.27 2.13
CA PHE A 246 -2.14 -14.48 0.90
C PHE A 246 -3.48 -14.68 0.18
N LEU A 247 -4.15 -13.57 -0.14
CA LEU A 247 -5.27 -13.60 -1.08
C LEU A 247 -4.73 -13.67 -2.52
N THR A 248 -4.68 -14.89 -3.07
CA THR A 248 -4.16 -15.18 -4.43
C THR A 248 -5.12 -14.79 -5.57
N ARG A 249 -6.28 -14.22 -5.23
CA ARG A 249 -7.30 -13.74 -6.17
C ARG A 249 -7.63 -12.30 -5.85
N MET A 250 -8.18 -11.58 -6.83
CA MET A 250 -8.69 -10.21 -6.64
C MET A 250 -9.53 -10.11 -5.35
N PRO A 251 -9.15 -9.23 -4.41
CA PRO A 251 -9.75 -9.17 -3.09
C PRO A 251 -11.11 -8.47 -3.14
N SER A 252 -12.13 -9.19 -3.63
CA SER A 252 -13.52 -8.73 -3.55
C SER A 252 -13.98 -8.71 -2.07
N PRO A 253 -14.96 -7.84 -1.69
CA PRO A 253 -15.47 -7.81 -0.31
C PRO A 253 -15.89 -9.18 0.20
N LYS A 254 -16.53 -10.01 -0.63
CA LYS A 254 -16.93 -11.38 -0.28
C LYS A 254 -15.74 -12.26 0.09
N ILE A 255 -14.65 -12.18 -0.67
CA ILE A 255 -13.43 -12.97 -0.42
C ILE A 255 -12.75 -12.48 0.87
N ILE A 256 -12.64 -11.16 1.05
CA ILE A 256 -12.06 -10.54 2.25
C ILE A 256 -12.83 -10.98 3.51
N PHE A 257 -14.16 -10.87 3.52
CA PHE A 257 -14.96 -11.27 4.67
C PHE A 257 -14.84 -12.76 4.98
N GLN A 258 -14.84 -13.62 3.96
CA GLN A 258 -14.65 -15.04 4.17
C GLN A 258 -13.27 -15.32 4.78
N ALA A 259 -12.22 -14.68 4.26
CA ALA A 259 -10.87 -14.80 4.81
C ALA A 259 -10.78 -14.30 6.25
N PHE A 260 -11.37 -13.15 6.58
CA PHE A 260 -11.41 -12.65 7.95
C PHE A 260 -12.18 -13.56 8.91
N ALA A 261 -13.30 -14.13 8.46
CA ALA A 261 -14.07 -15.08 9.26
C ALA A 261 -13.30 -16.38 9.54
N ASP A 262 -12.59 -16.90 8.53
CA ASP A 262 -11.86 -18.17 8.62
C ASP A 262 -10.53 -17.99 9.37
N VAL A 263 -9.77 -16.94 9.05
CA VAL A 263 -8.42 -16.69 9.59
C VAL A 263 -8.47 -16.01 10.95
N LYS A 264 -9.40 -15.06 11.15
CA LYS A 264 -9.49 -14.18 12.33
C LYS A 264 -8.17 -13.45 12.61
N PRO A 265 -7.81 -12.47 11.77
CA PRO A 265 -6.48 -11.86 11.81
C PRO A 265 -6.22 -11.12 13.14
N ASN A 266 -4.96 -11.08 13.55
CA ASN A 266 -4.47 -10.39 14.75
C ASN A 266 -4.18 -8.89 14.54
N LEU A 267 -4.00 -8.47 13.29
CA LEU A 267 -3.87 -7.09 12.84
C LEU A 267 -4.53 -6.98 11.46
N VAL A 268 -5.18 -5.85 11.18
CA VAL A 268 -5.72 -5.59 9.84
C VAL A 268 -5.07 -4.32 9.28
N VAL A 269 -4.39 -4.46 8.15
CA VAL A 269 -3.86 -3.33 7.38
C VAL A 269 -4.76 -3.13 6.17
N ALA A 270 -5.26 -1.92 5.94
CA ALA A 270 -6.24 -1.67 4.89
C ALA A 270 -6.04 -0.30 4.21
N VAL A 271 -6.67 -0.17 3.05
CA VAL A 271 -6.85 1.11 2.36
C VAL A 271 -8.27 1.65 2.62
N PRO A 272 -8.47 2.99 2.61
CA PRO A 272 -9.75 3.66 2.81
C PRO A 272 -10.94 2.99 2.11
N LEU A 273 -10.81 2.73 0.80
CA LEU A 273 -11.87 2.15 -0.03
C LEU A 273 -12.42 0.82 0.50
N ILE A 274 -11.55 -0.03 1.08
CA ILE A 274 -11.98 -1.31 1.65
C ILE A 274 -12.87 -1.04 2.88
N ILE A 275 -12.42 -0.16 3.77
CA ILE A 275 -13.14 0.19 5.00
C ILE A 275 -14.48 0.85 4.66
N GLU A 276 -14.47 1.86 3.78
CA GLU A 276 -15.67 2.57 3.36
C GLU A 276 -16.71 1.64 2.75
N LYS A 277 -16.29 0.74 1.85
CA LYS A 277 -17.21 -0.23 1.21
C LYS A 277 -17.78 -1.23 2.21
N ILE A 278 -16.99 -1.66 3.19
CA ILE A 278 -17.46 -2.53 4.28
C ILE A 278 -18.52 -1.80 5.11
N ILE A 279 -18.23 -0.57 5.54
CA ILE A 279 -19.13 0.23 6.38
C ILE A 279 -20.42 0.61 5.62
N LYS A 280 -20.30 1.26 4.46
CA LYS A 280 -21.44 1.76 3.67
C LYS A 280 -22.35 0.63 3.18
N LYS A 281 -21.81 -0.51 2.73
CA LYS A 281 -22.66 -1.59 2.15
C LYS A 281 -23.15 -2.63 3.16
N ASN A 282 -22.44 -2.86 4.29
CA ASN A 282 -22.76 -3.98 5.18
C ASN A 282 -23.13 -3.58 6.62
N VAL A 283 -22.78 -2.36 7.03
CA VAL A 283 -22.98 -1.87 8.40
C VAL A 283 -24.09 -0.83 8.43
N LEU A 284 -23.93 0.30 7.74
CA LEU A 284 -24.89 1.41 7.80
C LEU A 284 -26.34 1.01 7.46
N PRO A 285 -26.63 0.18 6.43
CA PRO A 285 -28.01 -0.20 6.11
C PRO A 285 -28.74 -0.92 7.25
N LYS A 286 -28.00 -1.59 8.15
CA LYS A 286 -28.56 -2.25 9.33
C LYS A 286 -28.90 -1.25 10.45
N LEU A 287 -28.25 -0.08 10.45
CA LEU A 287 -28.40 0.97 11.46
C LEU A 287 -29.49 2.00 11.10
N GLU A 288 -29.78 2.15 9.81
CA GLU A 288 -30.72 3.17 9.34
C GLU A 288 -32.21 2.78 9.46
N THR A 289 -32.50 1.63 10.05
CA THR A 289 -33.88 1.20 10.30
C THR A 289 -34.61 2.20 11.23
N PRO A 290 -35.91 2.49 11.02
CA PRO A 290 -36.67 3.46 11.82
C PRO A 290 -36.60 3.19 13.32
N THR A 291 -36.59 1.91 13.69
CA THR A 291 -36.47 1.43 15.08
C THR A 291 -35.11 1.79 15.68
N MET A 292 -34.00 1.59 14.95
CA MET A 292 -32.68 1.95 15.46
C MET A 292 -32.48 3.46 15.58
N LYS A 293 -32.97 4.25 14.61
CA LYS A 293 -32.91 5.72 14.68
C LYS A 293 -33.63 6.28 15.92
N LEU A 294 -34.74 5.66 16.33
CA LEU A 294 -35.46 6.05 17.55
C LEU A 294 -34.67 5.68 18.81
N LEU A 295 -34.09 4.48 18.85
CA LEU A 295 -33.35 3.98 20.01
C LEU A 295 -32.01 4.71 20.25
N LEU A 296 -31.35 5.19 19.18
CA LEU A 296 -30.13 6.01 19.27
C LEU A 296 -30.34 7.37 19.97
N LYS A 297 -31.59 7.85 20.10
CA LYS A 297 -31.91 9.11 20.80
C LYS A 297 -31.98 8.98 22.33
N VAL A 298 -32.00 7.76 22.87
CA VAL A 298 -32.08 7.51 24.32
C VAL A 298 -30.68 7.22 24.87
N PRO A 299 -30.08 8.03 25.77
CA PRO A 299 -28.66 7.95 26.11
C PRO A 299 -28.13 6.56 26.52
N ILE A 300 -28.79 5.88 27.45
CA ILE A 300 -28.36 4.55 27.94
C ILE A 300 -28.52 3.46 26.86
N ILE A 301 -29.56 3.59 26.03
CA ILE A 301 -29.82 2.65 24.94
C ILE A 301 -28.82 2.92 23.80
N ASN A 302 -28.49 4.18 23.55
CA ASN A 302 -27.51 4.62 22.58
C ASN A 302 -26.12 4.00 22.85
N ASP A 303 -25.67 3.98 24.10
CA ASP A 303 -24.37 3.39 24.46
C ASP A 303 -24.35 1.87 24.22
N LYS A 304 -25.41 1.15 24.61
CA LYS A 304 -25.53 -0.29 24.34
C LYS A 304 -25.63 -0.60 22.85
N ILE A 305 -26.33 0.24 22.08
CA ILE A 305 -26.42 0.10 20.63
C ILE A 305 -25.05 0.32 20.01
N LYS A 306 -24.35 1.42 20.33
CA LYS A 306 -22.99 1.68 19.82
C LYS A 306 -22.05 0.53 20.10
N ALA A 307 -22.08 -0.05 21.31
CA ALA A 307 -21.30 -1.24 21.65
C ALA A 307 -21.66 -2.46 20.79
N SER A 308 -22.96 -2.75 20.61
CA SER A 308 -23.43 -3.84 19.74
C SER A 308 -23.05 -3.64 18.28
N VAL A 309 -23.13 -2.40 17.78
CA VAL A 309 -22.68 -2.03 16.43
C VAL A 309 -21.18 -2.23 16.29
N ARG A 310 -20.38 -1.75 17.25
CA ARG A 310 -18.95 -1.99 17.30
C ARG A 310 -18.62 -3.47 17.24
N GLU A 311 -19.28 -4.31 18.03
CA GLU A 311 -19.07 -5.76 17.99
C GLU A 311 -19.39 -6.36 16.62
N GLN A 312 -20.44 -5.89 15.95
CA GLN A 312 -20.75 -6.34 14.58
C GLN A 312 -19.67 -5.93 13.58
N VAL A 313 -19.16 -4.70 13.68
CA VAL A 313 -18.05 -4.24 12.83
C VAL A 313 -16.79 -5.05 13.12
N ILE A 314 -16.40 -5.21 14.39
CA ILE A 314 -15.28 -6.05 14.83
C ILE A 314 -15.41 -7.47 14.27
N LYS A 315 -16.59 -8.08 14.34
CA LYS A 315 -16.83 -9.40 13.77
C LYS A 315 -16.68 -9.45 12.25
N ALA A 316 -17.04 -8.39 11.53
CA ALA A 316 -16.85 -8.28 10.09
C ALA A 316 -15.35 -8.28 9.71
N PHE A 317 -14.48 -7.81 10.60
CA PHE A 317 -13.02 -7.85 10.48
C PHE A 317 -12.39 -9.11 11.13
N GLY A 318 -13.19 -10.13 11.46
CA GLY A 318 -12.73 -11.41 12.00
C GLY A 318 -12.66 -11.50 13.53
N GLY A 319 -12.76 -10.37 14.23
CA GLY A 319 -13.00 -10.30 15.67
C GLY A 319 -11.83 -10.61 16.60
N ASN A 320 -10.59 -10.74 16.08
CA ASN A 320 -9.40 -11.09 16.87
C ASN A 320 -8.25 -10.07 16.71
N PHE A 321 -8.47 -8.96 16.01
CA PHE A 321 -7.43 -7.98 15.72
C PHE A 321 -7.23 -6.99 16.88
N CYS A 322 -6.01 -6.48 17.05
CA CYS A 322 -5.72 -5.42 18.02
C CYS A 322 -6.16 -4.03 17.52
N GLU A 323 -5.95 -3.74 16.24
CA GLU A 323 -6.39 -2.51 15.57
C GLU A 323 -6.51 -2.69 14.05
N VAL A 324 -7.20 -1.74 13.41
CA VAL A 324 -7.21 -1.57 11.95
C VAL A 324 -6.37 -0.36 11.56
N ILE A 325 -5.28 -0.58 10.82
CA ILE A 325 -4.40 0.48 10.33
C ILE A 325 -4.81 0.84 8.90
N ILE A 326 -5.25 2.07 8.71
CA ILE A 326 -5.71 2.60 7.43
C ILE A 326 -4.62 3.48 6.84
N GLY A 327 -4.30 3.32 5.55
CA GLY A 327 -3.28 4.13 4.91
C GLY A 327 -3.27 4.01 3.38
N GLY A 328 -2.34 4.73 2.77
CA GLY A 328 -2.11 4.71 1.32
C GLY A 328 -3.00 5.64 0.49
N ALA A 329 -4.04 6.23 1.09
CA ALA A 329 -4.88 7.29 0.50
C ALA A 329 -5.55 8.13 1.61
N ALA A 330 -6.16 9.25 1.24
CA ALA A 330 -6.99 10.05 2.15
C ALA A 330 -8.16 9.19 2.68
N PHE A 331 -8.50 9.35 3.95
CA PHE A 331 -9.58 8.60 4.59
C PHE A 331 -10.83 9.46 4.73
N ASN A 332 -11.96 8.86 4.38
CA ASN A 332 -13.24 9.54 4.39
C ASN A 332 -13.66 10.03 5.78
N HIS A 333 -13.93 11.33 5.91
CA HIS A 333 -14.25 11.96 7.19
C HIS A 333 -15.53 11.40 7.83
N ASP A 334 -16.59 11.16 7.08
CA ASP A 334 -17.87 10.68 7.63
C ASP A 334 -17.76 9.24 8.14
N VAL A 335 -17.04 8.39 7.40
CA VAL A 335 -16.72 7.03 7.85
C VAL A 335 -15.84 7.08 9.08
N GLU A 336 -14.85 7.98 9.13
CA GLU A 336 -14.00 8.16 10.31
C GLU A 336 -14.82 8.58 11.54
N GLN A 337 -15.69 9.59 11.40
CA GLN A 337 -16.58 10.04 12.49
C GLN A 337 -17.46 8.90 12.98
N PHE A 338 -17.98 8.08 12.07
CA PHE A 338 -18.76 6.89 12.42
C PHE A 338 -17.92 5.89 13.23
N LEU A 339 -16.70 5.55 12.79
CA LEU A 339 -15.81 4.62 13.49
C LEU A 339 -15.44 5.16 14.89
N LYS A 340 -15.17 6.47 15.00
CA LYS A 340 -14.90 7.12 16.27
C LYS A 340 -16.11 7.10 17.21
N MET A 341 -17.31 7.37 16.68
CA MET A 341 -18.56 7.37 17.44
C MET A 341 -18.85 6.02 18.11
N ILE A 342 -18.50 4.92 17.45
CA ILE A 342 -18.69 3.56 17.99
C ILE A 342 -17.46 3.07 18.76
N ASP A 343 -16.41 3.87 18.92
CA ASP A 343 -15.16 3.51 19.60
C ASP A 343 -14.53 2.24 19.00
N PHE A 344 -14.46 2.20 17.66
CA PHE A 344 -13.82 1.14 16.90
C PHE A 344 -12.29 1.34 16.89
N PRO A 345 -11.47 0.29 17.06
CA PRO A 345 -10.02 0.43 17.15
C PRO A 345 -9.40 0.60 15.75
N TYR A 346 -9.30 1.86 15.30
CA TYR A 346 -8.69 2.24 14.04
C TYR A 346 -7.64 3.34 14.23
N THR A 347 -6.71 3.40 13.29
CA THR A 347 -5.75 4.50 13.14
C THR A 347 -5.52 4.79 11.65
N VAL A 348 -5.08 6.01 11.35
CA VAL A 348 -4.66 6.42 10.00
C VAL A 348 -3.17 6.71 10.01
N GLY A 349 -2.41 5.97 9.21
CA GLY A 349 -0.97 6.18 9.01
C GLY A 349 -0.67 6.88 7.68
N TYR A 350 0.41 7.65 7.65
CA TYR A 350 0.88 8.31 6.43
C TYR A 350 2.32 7.93 6.10
N GLY A 351 2.58 7.84 4.79
CA GLY A 351 3.85 7.41 4.25
C GLY A 351 3.87 7.43 2.73
N MET A 352 5.06 7.26 2.18
CA MET A 352 5.32 7.19 0.74
C MET A 352 6.42 6.19 0.44
N THR A 353 6.50 5.69 -0.80
CA THR A 353 7.48 4.66 -1.17
C THR A 353 8.92 5.10 -0.84
N GLU A 354 9.22 6.37 -1.03
CA GLU A 354 10.51 7.01 -0.79
C GLU A 354 10.95 6.99 0.70
N CYS A 355 10.06 6.59 1.61
CA CYS A 355 10.32 6.41 3.05
C CYS A 355 10.19 4.93 3.50
N GLY A 356 10.06 3.99 2.57
CA GLY A 356 10.08 2.55 2.87
C GLY A 356 8.98 1.90 3.75
N PRO A 357 7.77 2.42 4.02
CA PRO A 357 7.12 3.66 3.59
C PRO A 357 6.79 4.68 4.70
N ILE A 358 6.87 4.32 5.98
CA ILE A 358 6.17 5.07 7.05
C ILE A 358 6.80 6.43 7.32
N ILE A 359 5.97 7.45 7.53
CA ILE A 359 6.37 8.79 7.99
C ILE A 359 5.72 9.10 9.33
N SER A 360 4.42 8.82 9.48
CA SER A 360 3.67 9.09 10.70
C SER A 360 2.66 8.00 11.05
N TYR A 361 2.47 7.84 12.36
CA TYR A 361 1.56 6.87 12.97
C TYR A 361 1.28 7.29 14.42
N GLU A 362 0.13 6.88 14.96
CA GLU A 362 -0.13 6.87 16.40
C GLU A 362 -1.03 5.67 16.73
N ASP A 363 -0.84 5.10 17.91
CA ASP A 363 -1.66 4.00 18.41
C ASP A 363 -3.12 4.45 18.53
N TRP A 364 -4.07 3.59 18.16
CA TRP A 364 -5.49 3.93 18.12
C TRP A 364 -6.05 4.50 19.45
N THR A 365 -5.46 4.17 20.59
CA THR A 365 -5.87 4.70 21.91
C THR A 365 -5.50 6.16 22.13
N ARG A 366 -4.48 6.65 21.41
CA ARG A 366 -3.99 8.04 21.45
C ARG A 366 -4.24 8.80 20.15
N PHE A 367 -4.71 8.11 19.12
CA PHE A 367 -4.92 8.66 17.80
C PHE A 367 -5.94 9.82 17.80
N LYS A 368 -5.55 10.94 17.20
CA LYS A 368 -6.41 12.12 17.01
C LYS A 368 -7.19 11.99 15.70
N THR A 369 -8.50 11.99 15.80
CA THR A 369 -9.43 11.95 14.65
C THR A 369 -9.12 13.06 13.64
N GLY A 370 -9.09 12.72 12.36
CA GLY A 370 -8.75 13.61 11.24
C GLY A 370 -7.26 13.83 11.03
N SER A 371 -6.38 13.29 11.89
CA SER A 371 -4.93 13.32 11.70
C SER A 371 -4.42 12.05 11.00
N CYS A 372 -3.14 12.01 10.64
CA CYS A 372 -2.41 10.80 10.25
C CYS A 372 -1.35 10.41 11.29
N GLY A 373 -1.63 10.73 12.56
CA GLY A 373 -0.74 10.45 13.68
C GLY A 373 0.43 11.43 13.80
N LYS A 374 1.50 10.97 14.46
CA LYS A 374 2.70 11.75 14.77
C LYS A 374 3.92 11.19 14.05
N ALA A 375 5.01 11.95 14.01
CA ALA A 375 6.27 11.47 13.42
C ALA A 375 6.63 10.06 13.95
N ALA A 376 6.85 9.11 13.04
CA ALA A 376 7.19 7.75 13.41
C ALA A 376 8.54 7.70 14.17
N PRO A 377 8.74 6.75 15.09
CA PRO A 377 10.03 6.53 15.72
C PRO A 377 11.21 6.55 14.74
N ARG A 378 12.28 7.28 15.09
CA ARG A 378 13.48 7.56 14.27
C ARG A 378 13.27 8.50 13.08
N MET A 379 12.10 9.12 12.94
CA MET A 379 11.86 10.16 11.96
C MET A 379 11.94 11.55 12.58
N GLU A 380 12.53 12.47 11.84
CA GLU A 380 12.27 13.89 11.98
C GLU A 380 11.24 14.29 10.92
N VAL A 381 10.17 14.97 11.33
CA VAL A 381 9.14 15.50 10.43
C VAL A 381 8.92 16.96 10.76
N LYS A 382 8.84 17.82 9.74
CA LYS A 382 8.53 19.24 9.87
C LYS A 382 7.50 19.64 8.84
N ILE A 383 6.74 20.68 9.17
CA ILE A 383 5.89 21.40 8.22
C ILE A 383 6.62 22.69 7.86
N LEU A 384 6.96 22.86 6.59
CA LEU A 384 7.56 24.09 6.08
C LEU A 384 6.48 25.17 5.96
N SER A 385 6.18 25.80 7.09
CA SER A 385 5.19 26.88 7.22
C SER A 385 5.68 27.94 8.22
N PRO A 386 5.35 29.23 8.00
CA PRO A 386 5.57 30.26 9.02
C PRO A 386 4.72 30.05 10.27
N ASP A 387 3.62 29.31 10.17
CA ASP A 387 2.76 28.92 11.30
C ASP A 387 2.17 27.52 11.03
N PRO A 388 2.88 26.44 11.40
CA PRO A 388 2.45 25.06 11.17
C PRO A 388 1.09 24.66 11.76
N GLU A 389 0.61 25.37 12.79
CA GLU A 389 -0.66 25.03 13.45
C GLU A 389 -1.87 25.57 12.66
N ASN A 390 -1.71 26.69 11.95
CA ASN A 390 -2.82 27.39 11.29
C ASN A 390 -2.65 27.57 9.77
N ILE A 391 -1.42 27.53 9.26
CA ILE A 391 -1.09 27.73 7.84
C ILE A 391 -0.48 26.45 7.28
N PRO A 392 -1.14 25.77 6.32
CA PRO A 392 -0.59 24.56 5.73
C PRO A 392 0.75 24.82 5.05
N GLY A 393 1.71 23.91 5.28
CA GLY A 393 3.02 23.92 4.64
C GLY A 393 3.41 22.52 4.17
N GLU A 394 4.49 22.42 3.41
CA GLU A 394 4.97 21.13 2.90
C GLU A 394 5.50 20.26 4.05
N ILE A 395 5.10 18.99 4.07
CA ILE A 395 5.72 18.00 4.94
C ILE A 395 7.11 17.69 4.37
N VAL A 396 8.13 17.93 5.18
CA VAL A 396 9.49 17.43 4.94
C VAL A 396 9.88 16.45 6.02
N CYS A 397 10.64 15.43 5.64
CA CYS A 397 11.05 14.41 6.58
C CYS A 397 12.48 13.92 6.38
N ARG A 398 13.09 13.43 7.45
CA ARG A 398 14.46 12.89 7.44
C ARG A 398 14.56 11.73 8.41
N GLY A 399 15.24 10.67 8.01
CA GLY A 399 15.41 9.50 8.86
C GLY A 399 16.08 8.33 8.14
N PRO A 400 16.40 7.24 8.87
CA PRO A 400 17.04 6.05 8.30
C PRO A 400 16.14 5.27 7.32
N ASN A 401 14.85 5.59 7.26
CA ASN A 401 13.86 5.06 6.31
C ASN A 401 13.87 5.74 4.94
N VAL A 402 14.47 6.92 4.79
CA VAL A 402 14.50 7.67 3.53
C VAL A 402 15.34 6.96 2.47
N MET A 403 14.87 6.96 1.22
CA MET A 403 15.54 6.39 0.05
C MET A 403 16.97 6.93 -0.18
N LEU A 404 17.73 6.26 -1.04
CA LEU A 404 19.00 6.79 -1.56
C LEU A 404 18.77 7.85 -2.66
N GLY A 405 17.65 7.74 -3.39
CA GLY A 405 17.33 8.56 -4.55
C GLY A 405 16.53 7.77 -5.59
N TYR A 406 16.36 8.35 -6.78
CA TYR A 406 15.74 7.68 -7.92
C TYR A 406 16.80 7.08 -8.85
N TYR A 407 16.62 5.81 -9.21
CA TYR A 407 17.50 5.07 -10.09
C TYR A 407 17.61 5.74 -11.46
N LYS A 408 18.84 6.05 -11.88
CA LYS A 408 19.17 6.74 -13.15
C LYS A 408 18.44 8.08 -13.33
N ASN A 409 18.04 8.74 -12.24
CA ASN A 409 17.33 10.02 -12.30
C ASN A 409 17.79 10.97 -11.20
N GLU A 410 19.03 11.44 -11.35
CA GLU A 410 19.68 12.37 -10.42
C GLU A 410 18.93 13.71 -10.30
N GLU A 411 18.32 14.18 -11.39
CA GLU A 411 17.57 15.43 -11.38
C GLU A 411 16.33 15.34 -10.49
N ALA A 412 15.50 14.29 -10.66
CA ALA A 412 14.37 14.07 -9.75
C ALA A 412 14.83 13.82 -8.31
N THR A 413 16.02 13.25 -8.12
CA THR A 413 16.61 13.00 -6.81
C THR A 413 16.90 14.32 -6.10
N ARG A 414 17.62 15.25 -6.74
CA ARG A 414 17.92 16.58 -6.16
C ARG A 414 16.69 17.46 -5.96
N GLN A 415 15.63 17.25 -6.74
CA GLN A 415 14.35 17.94 -6.54
C GLN A 415 13.58 17.41 -5.31
N THR A 416 13.84 16.17 -4.89
CA THR A 416 13.10 15.51 -3.80
C THR A 416 13.91 15.46 -2.51
N LEU A 417 15.24 15.31 -2.59
CA LEU A 417 16.16 15.29 -1.47
C LEU A 417 17.03 16.55 -1.50
N ASP A 418 16.92 17.38 -0.48
CA ASP A 418 17.73 18.59 -0.36
C ASP A 418 19.16 18.28 0.14
N LYS A 419 20.01 19.31 0.13
CA LYS A 419 21.42 19.23 0.56
C LYS A 419 21.60 18.89 2.05
N ASP A 420 20.58 19.09 2.87
CA ASP A 420 20.58 18.87 4.32
C ASP A 420 19.95 17.51 4.68
N GLY A 421 19.58 16.71 3.66
CA GLY A 421 19.04 15.37 3.76
C GLY A 421 17.53 15.33 4.02
N TRP A 422 16.81 16.44 3.86
CA TRP A 422 15.35 16.45 3.96
C TRP A 422 14.72 15.96 2.66
N LEU A 423 13.80 15.02 2.81
CA LEU A 423 12.90 14.60 1.75
C LEU A 423 11.67 15.51 1.71
N HIS A 424 11.44 16.11 0.56
CA HIS A 424 10.25 16.88 0.22
C HIS A 424 9.15 15.94 -0.30
N THR A 425 8.06 15.84 0.45
CA THR A 425 6.96 14.91 0.12
C THR A 425 6.05 15.42 -1.00
N GLY A 426 5.98 16.74 -1.19
CA GLY A 426 4.97 17.41 -2.02
C GLY A 426 3.56 17.38 -1.43
N ASP A 427 3.36 16.87 -0.21
CA ASP A 427 2.09 16.88 0.50
C ASP A 427 2.06 18.05 1.50
N LEU A 428 0.95 18.76 1.55
CA LEU A 428 0.72 19.91 2.44
C LEU A 428 -0.04 19.45 3.68
N ALA A 429 0.35 19.94 4.86
CA ALA A 429 -0.29 19.61 6.12
C ALA A 429 -0.19 20.73 7.15
N LEU A 430 -1.00 20.58 8.20
CA LEU A 430 -0.84 21.26 9.47
C LEU A 430 -0.20 20.29 10.48
N MET A 431 0.47 20.84 11.50
CA MET A 431 0.96 20.08 12.65
C MET A 431 0.60 20.83 13.92
N ASP A 432 -0.15 20.18 14.81
CA ASP A 432 -0.57 20.80 16.07
C ASP A 432 0.54 20.77 17.15
N ALA A 433 0.31 21.47 18.26
CA ALA A 433 1.24 21.53 19.39
C ALA A 433 1.59 20.16 20.02
N GLU A 434 0.77 19.12 19.80
CA GLU A 434 1.05 17.75 20.26
C GLU A 434 1.79 16.90 19.22
N GLY A 435 2.07 17.46 18.04
CA GLY A 435 2.75 16.83 16.92
C GLY A 435 1.86 16.00 16.00
N ASN A 436 0.52 16.09 16.12
CA ASN A 436 -0.38 15.40 15.20
C ASN A 436 -0.39 16.10 13.85
N ILE A 437 -0.27 15.34 12.78
CA ILE A 437 -0.20 15.84 11.40
C ILE A 437 -1.57 15.69 10.73
N THR A 438 -2.08 16.75 10.13
CA THR A 438 -3.33 16.74 9.36
C THR A 438 -3.06 17.11 7.92
N ILE A 439 -3.18 16.15 7.00
CA ILE A 439 -2.95 16.36 5.57
C ILE A 439 -4.07 17.22 4.98
N LYS A 440 -3.67 18.17 4.12
CA LYS A 440 -4.55 19.11 3.44
C LYS A 440 -4.66 18.85 1.94
N GLY A 441 -3.63 18.28 1.32
CA GLY A 441 -3.64 17.94 -0.09
C GLY A 441 -2.24 17.96 -0.70
N ARG A 442 -2.14 17.96 -2.02
CA ARG A 442 -0.86 18.01 -2.73
C ARG A 442 -0.50 19.42 -3.15
N SER A 443 0.75 19.83 -2.96
CA SER A 443 1.25 21.15 -3.38
C SER A 443 1.04 21.42 -4.88
N LYS A 444 1.20 20.38 -5.71
CA LYS A 444 0.99 20.46 -7.17
C LYS A 444 -0.48 20.49 -7.59
N ASN A 445 -1.40 20.09 -6.72
CA ASN A 445 -2.83 20.09 -7.01
C ASN A 445 -3.53 21.33 -6.43
N MET A 446 -2.87 22.03 -5.50
CA MET A 446 -3.39 23.25 -4.89
C MET A 446 -3.76 24.27 -5.98
N LEU A 447 -4.99 24.75 -5.92
CA LEU A 447 -5.51 25.77 -6.82
C LEU A 447 -5.42 27.12 -6.13
N LEU A 448 -5.17 28.17 -6.90
CA LEU A 448 -5.22 29.55 -6.40
C LEU A 448 -6.58 30.14 -6.78
N GLY A 449 -7.34 30.53 -5.75
CA GLY A 449 -8.60 31.25 -5.95
C GLY A 449 -8.37 32.66 -6.51
N PRO A 450 -9.41 33.32 -7.04
CA PRO A 450 -9.30 34.68 -7.61
C PRO A 450 -8.76 35.73 -6.62
N SER A 451 -8.95 35.50 -5.32
CA SER A 451 -8.44 36.34 -4.22
C SER A 451 -7.02 35.98 -3.76
N GLY A 452 -6.34 35.04 -4.44
CA GLY A 452 -5.03 34.53 -4.05
C GLY A 452 -5.07 33.51 -2.90
N GLN A 453 -6.26 33.06 -2.48
CA GLN A 453 -6.42 32.07 -1.42
C GLN A 453 -6.13 30.67 -1.94
N ASN A 454 -5.39 29.89 -1.15
CA ASN A 454 -5.10 28.50 -1.45
C ASN A 454 -6.36 27.65 -1.29
N ILE A 455 -6.70 26.92 -2.33
CA ILE A 455 -7.80 25.97 -2.37
C ILE A 455 -7.18 24.59 -2.50
N TYR A 456 -7.57 23.68 -1.61
CA TYR A 456 -7.13 22.28 -1.60
C TYR A 456 -8.26 21.42 -2.19
N PRO A 457 -8.17 21.03 -3.47
CA PRO A 457 -9.26 20.34 -4.15
C PRO A 457 -9.66 19.04 -3.48
N GLU A 458 -8.69 18.31 -2.93
CA GLU A 458 -8.92 17.03 -2.27
C GLU A 458 -9.87 17.17 -1.05
N GLU A 459 -9.80 18.26 -0.28
CA GLU A 459 -10.74 18.50 0.84
C GLU A 459 -12.18 18.66 0.35
N ILE A 460 -12.36 19.23 -0.84
CA ILE A 460 -13.68 19.42 -1.47
C ILE A 460 -14.18 18.10 -2.05
N GLU A 461 -13.30 17.34 -2.68
CA GLU A 461 -13.57 16.01 -3.26
C GLU A 461 -14.01 15.02 -2.18
N ASP A 462 -13.36 15.00 -1.01
CA ASP A 462 -13.71 14.10 0.09
C ASP A 462 -15.14 14.32 0.60
N LYS A 463 -15.59 15.58 0.63
CA LYS A 463 -16.98 15.93 0.93
C LYS A 463 -17.92 15.54 -0.21
N LEU A 464 -17.55 15.87 -1.44
CA LEU A 464 -18.36 15.59 -2.63
C LEU A 464 -18.58 14.08 -2.84
N ASN A 465 -17.56 13.25 -2.60
CA ASN A 465 -17.62 11.79 -2.69
C ASN A 465 -18.55 11.14 -1.64
N ASN A 466 -19.06 11.91 -0.68
CA ASN A 466 -20.08 11.45 0.29
C ASN A 466 -21.50 11.84 -0.07
N MET A 467 -21.67 12.65 -1.11
CA MET A 467 -22.99 13.09 -1.51
C MET A 467 -23.72 12.01 -2.31
N PRO A 468 -25.06 12.02 -2.32
CA PRO A 468 -25.87 11.03 -3.02
C PRO A 468 -25.39 10.76 -4.45
N TYR A 469 -25.19 9.48 -4.76
CA TYR A 469 -24.85 8.96 -6.09
C TYR A 469 -23.53 9.48 -6.67
N VAL A 470 -22.60 9.94 -5.84
CA VAL A 470 -21.23 10.28 -6.27
C VAL A 470 -20.33 9.05 -6.05
N ALA A 471 -19.85 8.43 -7.14
CA ALA A 471 -18.88 7.34 -7.04
C ALA A 471 -17.45 7.89 -6.95
N GLU A 472 -17.11 8.86 -7.81
CA GLU A 472 -15.81 9.52 -7.83
C GLU A 472 -15.96 11.00 -8.22
N SER A 473 -15.04 11.84 -7.77
CA SER A 473 -15.00 13.24 -8.17
C SER A 473 -13.58 13.80 -8.29
N ILE A 474 -13.44 14.86 -9.10
CA ILE A 474 -12.24 15.69 -9.22
C ILE A 474 -12.66 17.16 -9.29
N ILE A 475 -12.02 18.01 -8.50
CA ILE A 475 -12.23 19.46 -8.49
C ILE A 475 -11.17 20.17 -9.34
N VAL A 476 -11.52 20.58 -10.54
CA VAL A 476 -10.60 21.29 -11.44
C VAL A 476 -10.89 22.79 -11.45
N GLN A 477 -9.92 23.59 -11.90
CA GLN A 477 -10.15 25.01 -12.18
C GLN A 477 -10.38 25.19 -13.68
N GLN A 478 -11.53 25.76 -14.05
CA GLN A 478 -11.87 26.13 -15.42
C GLN A 478 -12.35 27.58 -15.44
N ASN A 479 -11.70 28.43 -16.26
CA ASN A 479 -12.02 29.86 -16.36
C ASN A 479 -12.07 30.54 -14.97
N GLU A 480 -11.03 30.32 -14.17
CA GLU A 480 -10.87 30.85 -12.80
C GLU A 480 -11.92 30.40 -11.78
N LYS A 481 -12.82 29.48 -12.15
CA LYS A 481 -13.86 28.92 -11.28
C LYS A 481 -13.60 27.45 -10.99
N LEU A 482 -13.97 27.00 -9.81
CA LEU A 482 -13.93 25.59 -9.46
C LEU A 482 -15.06 24.84 -10.14
N VAL A 483 -14.74 23.71 -10.76
CA VAL A 483 -15.68 22.80 -11.43
C VAL A 483 -15.46 21.39 -10.88
N GLY A 484 -16.52 20.76 -10.39
CA GLY A 484 -16.48 19.35 -10.01
C GLY A 484 -16.79 18.47 -11.21
N LEU A 485 -15.84 17.62 -11.60
CA LEU A 485 -16.08 16.52 -12.52
C LEU A 485 -16.51 15.33 -11.66
N VAL A 486 -17.65 14.73 -11.95
CA VAL A 486 -18.22 13.64 -11.14
C VAL A 486 -18.52 12.44 -12.01
N TYR A 487 -17.99 11.28 -11.65
CA TYR A 487 -18.49 9.99 -12.11
C TYR A 487 -19.59 9.52 -11.14
N PRO A 488 -20.86 9.43 -11.56
CA PRO A 488 -21.95 9.00 -10.69
C PRO A 488 -21.92 7.50 -10.39
N ASP A 489 -22.44 7.10 -9.22
CA ASP A 489 -22.81 5.70 -8.96
C ASP A 489 -24.12 5.38 -9.70
N PHE A 490 -23.98 5.09 -11.00
CA PHE A 490 -25.12 4.76 -11.87
C PHE A 490 -25.86 3.50 -11.39
N GLU A 491 -25.15 2.53 -10.82
CA GLU A 491 -25.75 1.28 -10.34
C GLU A 491 -26.72 1.58 -9.18
N GLU A 492 -26.28 2.35 -8.19
CA GLU A 492 -27.12 2.78 -7.07
C GLU A 492 -28.25 3.72 -7.51
N ALA A 493 -27.95 4.68 -8.39
CA ALA A 493 -28.93 5.64 -8.86
C ALA A 493 -30.10 4.96 -9.60
N PHE A 494 -29.80 4.05 -10.53
CA PHE A 494 -30.81 3.32 -11.28
C PHE A 494 -31.55 2.30 -10.40
N ALA A 495 -30.88 1.67 -9.44
CA ALA A 495 -31.54 0.80 -8.46
C ALA A 495 -32.59 1.55 -7.62
N ASN A 496 -32.35 2.84 -7.35
CA ASN A 496 -33.30 3.73 -6.66
C ASN A 496 -34.32 4.40 -7.60
N GLY A 497 -34.37 4.01 -8.88
CA GLY A 497 -35.37 4.44 -9.85
C GLY A 497 -35.10 5.79 -10.53
N LEU A 498 -33.89 6.35 -10.40
CA LEU A 498 -33.50 7.58 -11.09
C LEU A 498 -33.26 7.32 -12.58
N LYS A 499 -33.47 8.33 -13.42
CA LYS A 499 -33.07 8.34 -14.84
C LYS A 499 -31.86 9.25 -15.03
N ASN A 500 -31.22 9.19 -16.20
CA ASN A 500 -30.08 10.05 -16.52
C ASN A 500 -30.36 11.55 -16.31
N GLU A 501 -31.56 12.00 -16.66
CA GLU A 501 -32.00 13.40 -16.46
C GLU A 501 -32.08 13.78 -14.97
N ASP A 502 -32.40 12.82 -14.10
CA ASP A 502 -32.44 13.05 -12.66
C ASP A 502 -31.04 13.17 -12.05
N ILE A 503 -30.03 12.52 -12.64
CA ILE A 503 -28.67 12.55 -12.14
C ILE A 503 -28.10 13.97 -12.23
N GLU A 504 -28.33 14.70 -13.32
CA GLU A 504 -27.90 16.11 -13.43
C GLU A 504 -28.50 16.98 -12.34
N ARG A 505 -29.80 16.80 -12.06
CA ARG A 505 -30.49 17.49 -10.98
C ARG A 505 -29.87 17.15 -9.61
N VAL A 506 -29.63 15.86 -9.33
CA VAL A 506 -29.03 15.46 -8.05
C VAL A 506 -27.60 16.00 -7.91
N MET A 507 -26.80 16.04 -8.98
CA MET A 507 -25.47 16.64 -8.93
C MET A 507 -25.51 18.15 -8.65
N GLU A 508 -26.53 18.85 -9.15
CA GLU A 508 -26.74 20.26 -8.82
C GLU A 508 -27.21 20.45 -7.37
N GLU A 509 -28.10 19.59 -6.87
CA GLU A 509 -28.50 19.57 -5.45
C GLU A 509 -27.29 19.32 -4.54
N ASN A 510 -26.45 18.35 -4.89
CA ASN A 510 -25.18 18.06 -4.23
C ASN A 510 -24.25 19.28 -4.25
N ARG A 511 -24.09 19.96 -5.38
CA ARG A 511 -23.27 21.19 -5.48
C ARG A 511 -23.75 22.28 -4.53
N VAL A 512 -25.06 22.49 -4.44
CA VAL A 512 -25.65 23.50 -3.55
C VAL A 512 -25.43 23.12 -2.09
N ALA A 513 -25.66 21.85 -1.72
CA ALA A 513 -25.39 21.35 -0.38
C ALA A 513 -23.91 21.47 0.00
N LEU A 514 -23.02 21.10 -0.93
CA LEU A 514 -21.57 21.18 -0.75
C LEU A 514 -21.14 22.63 -0.48
N ASN A 515 -21.62 23.57 -1.29
CA ASN A 515 -21.28 24.97 -1.14
C ASN A 515 -21.80 25.61 0.15
N ALA A 516 -22.85 25.05 0.76
CA ALA A 516 -23.32 25.50 2.07
C ALA A 516 -22.34 25.15 3.19
N GLU A 517 -21.50 24.13 3.00
CA GLU A 517 -20.46 23.73 3.95
C GLU A 517 -19.06 24.29 3.64
N LEU A 518 -18.88 24.90 2.47
CA LEU A 518 -17.60 25.42 2.02
C LEU A 518 -17.48 26.93 2.26
N PRO A 519 -16.29 27.42 2.63
CA PRO A 519 -15.98 28.84 2.56
C PRO A 519 -16.24 29.42 1.16
N ALA A 520 -16.73 30.66 1.10
CA ALA A 520 -17.16 31.32 -0.15
C ALA A 520 -16.11 31.27 -1.27
N TYR A 521 -14.82 31.36 -0.94
CA TYR A 521 -13.73 31.35 -1.92
C TYR A 521 -13.44 29.98 -2.54
N SER A 522 -13.92 28.91 -1.92
CA SER A 522 -13.71 27.52 -2.34
C SER A 522 -14.99 26.87 -2.89
N GLN A 523 -16.03 27.66 -3.13
CA GLN A 523 -17.30 27.15 -3.63
C GLN A 523 -17.18 26.68 -5.09
N VAL A 524 -17.80 25.53 -5.36
CA VAL A 524 -17.85 24.89 -6.67
C VAL A 524 -18.90 25.58 -7.53
N ALA A 525 -18.47 26.16 -8.65
CA ALA A 525 -19.34 26.93 -9.53
C ALA A 525 -20.25 26.04 -10.36
N LYS A 526 -19.79 24.84 -10.75
CA LYS A 526 -20.54 23.91 -11.60
C LYS A 526 -20.13 22.46 -11.34
N MET A 527 -21.08 21.53 -11.49
CA MET A 527 -20.79 20.11 -11.63
C MET A 527 -20.90 19.69 -13.10
N LYS A 528 -19.97 18.85 -13.58
CA LYS A 528 -20.00 18.20 -14.89
C LYS A 528 -20.00 16.69 -14.67
N ILE A 529 -20.98 15.99 -15.24
CA ILE A 529 -20.99 14.53 -15.23
C ILE A 529 -19.91 14.02 -16.18
N TYR A 530 -19.08 13.12 -15.68
CA TYR A 530 -18.12 12.35 -16.45
C TYR A 530 -18.72 10.95 -16.69
N PRO A 531 -18.84 10.48 -17.95
CA PRO A 531 -19.62 9.29 -18.27
C PRO A 531 -18.92 7.96 -17.91
N GLU A 532 -17.61 7.97 -17.69
CA GLU A 532 -16.79 6.79 -17.42
C GLU A 532 -16.04 6.96 -16.08
N GLU A 533 -15.66 5.86 -15.44
CA GLU A 533 -14.77 5.93 -14.26
C GLU A 533 -13.47 6.66 -14.62
N PHE A 534 -12.92 7.43 -13.67
CA PHE A 534 -11.64 8.08 -13.93
C PHE A 534 -10.52 7.04 -14.04
N GLU A 535 -9.54 7.32 -14.89
CA GLU A 535 -8.34 6.51 -15.00
C GLU A 535 -7.59 6.52 -13.66
N LYS A 536 -7.36 5.34 -13.11
CA LYS A 536 -6.66 5.17 -11.84
C LYS A 536 -5.26 4.60 -12.03
N THR A 537 -4.39 4.87 -11.07
CA THR A 537 -3.16 4.12 -10.85
C THR A 537 -3.50 2.71 -10.33
N PRO A 538 -2.55 1.76 -10.31
CA PRO A 538 -2.80 0.46 -9.67
C PRO A 538 -3.15 0.57 -8.19
N LYS A 539 -2.71 1.64 -7.50
CA LYS A 539 -3.08 1.94 -6.11
C LYS A 539 -4.51 2.45 -5.96
N LYS A 540 -5.29 2.47 -7.06
CA LYS A 540 -6.67 2.97 -7.14
C LYS A 540 -6.82 4.49 -6.88
N SER A 541 -5.74 5.26 -6.97
CA SER A 541 -5.81 6.74 -6.97
C SER A 541 -6.05 7.29 -8.37
N ILE A 542 -6.83 8.37 -8.50
CA ILE A 542 -7.19 8.98 -9.78
C ILE A 542 -6.00 9.71 -10.43
N LYS A 543 -5.79 9.52 -11.74
CA LYS A 543 -4.76 10.21 -12.55
C LYS A 543 -5.21 11.63 -12.93
N ARG A 544 -5.24 12.54 -11.95
CA ARG A 544 -5.73 13.92 -12.07
C ARG A 544 -5.23 14.70 -13.30
N PHE A 545 -3.96 14.52 -13.68
CA PHE A 545 -3.34 15.25 -14.80
C PHE A 545 -4.03 15.03 -16.15
N LEU A 546 -4.79 13.94 -16.33
CA LEU A 546 -5.56 13.68 -17.54
C LEU A 546 -6.82 14.56 -17.66
N TYR A 547 -7.24 15.20 -16.55
CA TYR A 547 -8.52 15.89 -16.44
C TYR A 547 -8.39 17.40 -16.22
N GLN A 548 -7.16 17.91 -16.02
CA GLN A 548 -6.89 19.34 -15.79
C GLN A 548 -7.15 20.20 -17.03
N GLU A 549 -7.02 19.64 -18.23
CA GLU A 549 -7.28 20.31 -19.52
C GLU A 549 -8.50 19.73 -20.25
N ALA A 550 -9.58 19.36 -19.56
CA ALA A 550 -10.81 19.00 -20.25
C ALA A 550 -11.35 20.23 -21.01
N LYS A 551 -10.90 20.37 -22.27
CA LYS A 551 -11.23 21.42 -23.23
C LYS A 551 -12.75 21.48 -23.40
N GLY A 552 -13.34 22.61 -23.04
CA GLY A 552 -14.74 22.98 -23.33
C GLY A 552 -15.74 22.45 -22.33
#